data_AF-A0A4Y3PJX7-F1
#
_entry.id   AF-A0A4Y3PJX7-F1
#
_cell.length_a   1.000
_cell.length_b   1.000
_cell.length_c   1.000
_cell.angle_alpha   90.00
_cell.angle_beta   90.00
_cell.angle_gamma   90.00
#
_symmetry.space_group_name_H-M   'P 1'
#
loop_
_entity.id
_entity.type
_entity.pdbx_description
1 polymer ?
#
loop_
_entity_poly.entity_id
_entity_poly.type
_entity_poly.pdbx_seq_one_letter_code
_entity_poly.pdbx_strand_id
1 'polypeptide(L)'
;MAETVSQTLSEELFALLQKERFVTLATVDHETGAPSVSSLSWTFAVNSGLIRFAVDSRSRILANIAKEPQVVLHLIGAGSSFAINGRAELKAERLEGVPLKLAMAEIAIDSVRDVMFYGSRISVEPQYEKTYDKNAAAKLDNQVMDALKKA
;
A
#
# COMPACT_ATOMS: atom_id res chain seq x y z
N MET A 1 5.47 19.48 -19.17
CA MET A 1 6.37 19.36 -18.00
C MET A 1 6.66 17.88 -17.86
N ALA A 2 7.93 17.47 -17.91
CA ALA A 2 8.25 16.04 -17.85
C ALA A 2 7.81 15.50 -16.48
N GLU A 3 7.00 14.45 -16.45
CA GLU A 3 6.72 13.72 -15.21
C GLU A 3 8.07 13.32 -14.60
N THR A 4 8.35 13.75 -13.37
CA THR A 4 9.53 13.30 -12.65
C THR A 4 9.32 11.83 -12.29
N VAL A 5 9.92 10.93 -13.06
CA VAL A 5 9.90 9.50 -12.79
C VAL A 5 11.12 9.16 -11.94
N SER A 6 10.90 8.76 -10.69
CA SER A 6 11.93 8.17 -9.82
C SER A 6 11.81 6.65 -9.82
N GLN A 7 12.89 5.93 -9.53
CA GLN A 7 12.84 4.47 -9.31
C GLN A 7 12.61 4.09 -7.84
N THR A 8 12.68 5.08 -6.93
CA THR A 8 12.53 4.87 -5.49
C THR A 8 11.66 5.96 -4.86
N LEU A 9 11.14 5.69 -3.67
CA LEU A 9 10.47 6.66 -2.82
C LEU A 9 11.42 7.82 -2.49
N SER A 10 10.89 9.04 -2.47
CA SER A 10 11.56 10.16 -1.81
C SER A 10 11.55 9.97 -0.29
N GLU A 11 12.37 10.74 0.42
CA GLU A 11 12.37 10.73 1.89
C GLU A 11 10.99 11.05 2.48
N GLU A 12 10.24 11.97 1.86
CA GLU A 12 8.90 12.35 2.31
C GLU A 12 7.89 11.21 2.11
N LEU A 13 7.89 10.56 0.94
CA LEU A 13 7.01 9.40 0.68
C LEU A 13 7.36 8.21 1.57
N PHE A 14 8.66 7.97 1.79
CA PHE A 14 9.13 6.95 2.72
C PHE A 14 8.61 7.21 4.13
N ALA A 15 8.73 8.44 4.63
CA ALA A 15 8.24 8.85 5.94
C ALA A 15 6.72 8.70 6.09
N LEU A 16 5.94 9.01 5.04
CA LEU A 16 4.49 8.84 5.04
C LEU A 16 4.06 7.37 5.20
N LEU A 17 4.86 6.45 4.67
CA LEU A 17 4.63 4.99 4.75
C LEU A 17 5.23 4.34 6.01
N GLN A 18 5.70 5.11 7.00
CA GLN A 18 6.15 4.57 8.29
C GLN A 18 5.03 4.41 9.33
N LYS A 19 3.81 4.85 8.99
CA LYS A 19 2.62 4.77 9.85
C LYS A 19 1.42 4.32 9.04
N GLU A 20 0.38 3.85 9.73
CA GLU A 20 -0.89 3.52 9.11
C GLU A 20 -1.46 4.73 8.35
N ARG A 21 -1.93 4.50 7.13
CA ARG A 21 -2.44 5.55 6.24
C ARG A 21 -3.36 4.96 5.17
N PHE A 22 -4.38 5.72 4.77
CA PHE A 22 -5.18 5.42 3.60
C PHE A 22 -4.32 5.45 2.32
N VAL A 23 -4.28 4.31 1.63
CA VAL A 23 -3.74 4.15 0.28
C VAL A 23 -4.70 3.31 -0.55
N THR A 24 -4.55 3.33 -1.87
CA THR A 24 -5.24 2.39 -2.74
C THR A 24 -4.26 1.52 -3.50
N LEU A 25 -4.60 0.26 -3.70
CA LEU A 25 -3.83 -0.70 -4.48
C LEU A 25 -4.65 -1.09 -5.71
N ALA A 26 -4.10 -0.80 -6.89
CA ALA A 26 -4.60 -1.33 -8.15
C ALA A 26 -3.89 -2.64 -8.48
N THR A 27 -4.66 -3.64 -8.87
CA THR A 27 -4.22 -4.97 -9.33
C THR A 27 -4.95 -5.31 -10.62
N VAL A 28 -4.51 -6.34 -11.34
CA VAL A 28 -5.26 -6.91 -12.47
C VAL A 28 -6.07 -8.09 -11.96
N ASP A 29 -7.37 -8.08 -12.22
CA ASP A 29 -8.29 -9.12 -11.79
C ASP A 29 -7.98 -10.45 -12.50
N HIS A 30 -7.68 -11.50 -11.73
CA HIS A 30 -7.23 -12.77 -12.30
C HIS A 30 -8.29 -13.54 -13.10
N GLU A 31 -9.58 -13.23 -12.92
CA GLU A 31 -10.67 -13.89 -13.66
C GLU A 31 -11.04 -13.10 -14.93
N THR A 32 -11.12 -11.77 -14.82
CA THR A 32 -11.66 -10.91 -15.89
C THR A 32 -10.59 -10.18 -16.70
N GLY A 33 -9.36 -10.05 -16.17
CA GLY A 33 -8.30 -9.22 -16.76
C GLY A 33 -8.54 -7.71 -16.62
N ALA A 34 -9.61 -7.28 -15.94
CA ALA A 34 -9.90 -5.87 -15.72
C ALA A 34 -9.09 -5.30 -14.54
N PRO A 35 -8.84 -3.98 -14.49
CA PRO A 35 -8.28 -3.35 -13.30
C PRO A 35 -9.21 -3.51 -12.09
N SER A 36 -8.63 -3.85 -10.94
CA SER A 36 -9.30 -3.93 -9.65
C SER A 36 -8.62 -3.01 -8.65
N VAL A 37 -9.39 -2.24 -7.88
CA VAL A 37 -8.87 -1.28 -6.91
C VAL A 37 -9.39 -1.62 -5.51
N SER A 38 -8.49 -1.63 -4.54
CA SER A 38 -8.81 -1.85 -3.13
C SER A 38 -8.18 -0.77 -2.26
N SER A 39 -8.88 -0.37 -1.19
CA SER A 39 -8.34 0.54 -0.17
C SER A 39 -7.61 -0.26 0.90
N LEU A 40 -6.41 0.19 1.28
CA LEU A 40 -5.58 -0.43 2.32
C LEU A 40 -5.16 0.63 3.35
N SER A 41 -4.79 0.15 4.54
CA SER A 41 -4.15 1.00 5.55
C SER A 41 -2.89 0.41 6.18
N TRP A 42 -2.77 -0.92 6.17
CA TRP A 42 -1.58 -1.63 6.64
C TRP A 42 -0.53 -1.76 5.54
N THR A 43 0.19 -0.68 5.32
CA THR A 43 1.32 -0.61 4.38
C THR A 43 2.55 -0.02 5.07
N PHE A 44 3.73 -0.56 4.78
CA PHE A 44 4.98 -0.16 5.42
C PHE A 44 6.13 -0.14 4.42
N ALA A 45 6.84 0.98 4.28
CA ALA A 45 8.05 1.03 3.45
C ALA A 45 9.25 0.49 4.23
N VAL A 46 9.83 -0.63 3.76
CA VAL A 46 11.01 -1.27 4.37
C VAL A 46 12.27 -0.47 4.08
N ASN A 47 12.37 0.03 2.85
CA ASN A 47 13.39 0.95 2.38
C ASN A 47 12.79 1.75 1.20
N SER A 48 13.60 2.57 0.52
CA SER A 48 13.12 3.41 -0.58
C SER A 48 12.66 2.65 -1.84
N GLY A 49 12.99 1.36 -1.98
CA GLY A 49 12.62 0.54 -3.15
C GLY A 49 11.65 -0.61 -2.84
N LEU A 50 11.23 -0.78 -1.59
CA LEU A 50 10.44 -1.94 -1.16
C LEU A 50 9.34 -1.55 -0.18
N ILE A 51 8.09 -1.93 -0.49
CA ILE A 51 6.92 -1.69 0.37
C ILE A 51 6.29 -3.03 0.73
N ARG A 52 5.96 -3.22 2.00
CA ARG A 52 5.13 -4.33 2.48
C ARG A 52 3.70 -3.89 2.69
N PHE A 53 2.77 -4.81 2.53
CA PHE A 53 1.40 -4.62 2.97
C PHE A 53 0.77 -5.92 3.46
N ALA A 54 -0.22 -5.77 4.33
CA ALA A 54 -1.00 -6.88 4.87
C ALA A 54 -2.43 -6.86 4.33
N VAL A 55 -2.97 -8.05 4.02
CA VAL A 55 -4.37 -8.26 3.61
C VAL A 55 -4.91 -9.53 4.26
N ASP A 56 -6.24 -9.69 4.34
CA ASP A 56 -6.84 -10.98 4.73
C ASP A 56 -6.31 -12.09 3.81
N SER A 57 -5.97 -13.26 4.38
CA SER A 57 -5.40 -14.38 3.61
C SER A 57 -6.35 -14.92 2.53
N ARG A 58 -7.64 -14.55 2.54
CA ARG A 58 -8.63 -14.88 1.51
C ARG A 58 -8.86 -13.75 0.51
N SER A 59 -8.08 -12.67 0.59
CA SER A 59 -8.25 -11.51 -0.27
C SER A 59 -8.01 -11.87 -1.73
N ARG A 60 -8.91 -11.40 -2.60
CA ARG A 60 -8.77 -11.50 -4.06
C ARG A 60 -7.50 -10.83 -4.58
N ILE A 61 -6.96 -9.85 -3.84
CA ILE A 61 -5.66 -9.21 -4.11
C ILE A 61 -4.55 -10.27 -4.25
N LEU A 62 -4.54 -11.29 -3.40
CA LEU A 62 -3.50 -12.33 -3.44
C LEU A 62 -3.60 -13.20 -4.70
N ALA A 63 -4.83 -13.56 -5.10
CA ALA A 63 -5.06 -14.30 -6.34
C ALA A 63 -4.71 -13.47 -7.58
N ASN A 64 -5.02 -12.17 -7.56
CA ASN A 64 -4.64 -11.21 -8.59
C ASN A 64 -3.12 -11.15 -8.75
N ILE A 65 -2.38 -10.92 -7.66
CA ILE A 65 -0.92 -10.81 -7.66
C ILE A 65 -0.23 -12.11 -8.08
N ALA A 66 -0.76 -13.26 -7.65
CA ALA A 66 -0.22 -14.57 -8.05
C ALA A 66 -0.32 -14.80 -9.57
N LYS A 67 -1.34 -14.23 -10.21
CA LYS A 67 -1.55 -14.35 -11.67
C LYS A 67 -0.84 -13.25 -12.47
N GLU A 68 -0.94 -12.02 -11.99
CA GLU A 68 -0.40 -10.81 -12.61
C GLU A 68 0.22 -9.92 -11.52
N PRO A 69 1.55 -10.00 -11.32
CA PRO A 69 2.20 -9.39 -10.17
C PRO A 69 2.32 -7.87 -10.26
N GLN A 70 2.10 -7.25 -11.42
CA GLN A 70 2.25 -5.80 -11.55
C GLN A 70 1.07 -5.06 -10.92
N VAL A 71 1.41 -4.11 -10.06
CA VAL A 71 0.48 -3.35 -9.23
C VAL A 71 0.80 -1.87 -9.27
N VAL A 72 -0.17 -1.06 -8.84
CA VAL A 72 0.05 0.35 -8.54
C VAL A 72 -0.45 0.64 -7.14
N LEU A 73 0.47 1.02 -6.25
CA LEU A 73 0.09 1.63 -4.98
C LEU A 73 -0.07 3.12 -5.20
N HIS A 74 -1.26 3.64 -4.97
CA HIS A 74 -1.56 5.07 -5.06
C HIS A 74 -1.59 5.70 -3.67
N LEU A 75 -0.80 6.75 -3.53
CA LEU A 75 -0.54 7.45 -2.28
C LEU A 75 -0.83 8.94 -2.46
N ILE A 76 -1.79 9.45 -1.70
CA ILE A 76 -2.02 10.90 -1.58
C ILE A 76 -1.19 11.38 -0.39
N GLY A 77 -0.42 12.47 -0.55
CA GLY A 77 0.43 13.03 0.50
C GLY A 77 1.53 13.89 -0.09
N ALA A 78 2.41 14.46 0.73
CA ALA A 78 3.51 15.31 0.24
C ALA A 78 3.05 16.45 -0.69
N GLY A 79 1.84 16.98 -0.43
CA GLY A 79 1.20 18.00 -1.27
C GLY A 79 0.74 17.53 -2.66
N SER A 80 0.79 16.23 -2.97
CA SER A 80 0.46 15.69 -4.30
C SER A 80 -0.20 14.30 -4.26
N SER A 81 -0.35 13.66 -5.41
CA SER A 81 -0.82 12.28 -5.54
C SER A 81 0.17 11.46 -6.36
N PHE A 82 0.57 10.30 -5.86
CA PHE A 82 1.66 9.50 -6.43
C PHE A 82 1.18 8.12 -6.85
N ALA A 83 1.58 7.70 -8.05
CA ALA A 83 1.49 6.32 -8.50
C ALA A 83 2.85 5.63 -8.29
N ILE A 84 2.88 4.63 -7.41
CA ILE A 84 4.03 3.79 -7.14
C ILE A 84 3.80 2.47 -7.87
N ASN A 85 4.37 2.35 -9.06
CA ASN A 85 4.32 1.15 -9.88
C ASN A 85 5.38 0.15 -9.41
N GLY A 86 5.02 -1.12 -9.39
CA GLY A 86 5.96 -2.18 -9.04
C GLY A 86 5.41 -3.57 -9.28
N ARG A 87 6.18 -4.57 -8.86
CA ARG A 87 5.76 -5.98 -8.86
C ARG A 87 5.56 -6.45 -7.44
N ALA A 88 4.38 -6.95 -7.17
CA ALA A 88 4.02 -7.54 -5.90
C ALA A 88 4.30 -9.04 -5.87
N GLU A 89 4.68 -9.56 -4.71
CA GLU A 89 4.82 -10.98 -4.46
C GLU A 89 4.38 -11.33 -3.03
N LEU A 90 3.79 -12.51 -2.86
CA LEU A 90 3.44 -13.03 -1.54
C LEU A 90 4.71 -13.46 -0.81
N LYS A 91 4.93 -12.94 0.40
CA LYS A 91 6.08 -13.30 1.25
C LYS A 91 5.71 -14.22 2.40
N ALA A 92 4.51 -14.06 2.95
CA ALA A 92 4.00 -14.94 4.00
C ALA A 92 2.50 -15.14 3.83
N GLU A 93 2.06 -16.40 3.78
CA GLU A 93 0.63 -16.74 3.77
C GLU A 93 -0.08 -16.35 5.09
N ARG A 94 0.71 -16.27 6.17
CA ARG A 94 0.25 -15.89 7.50
C ARG A 94 1.28 -15.05 8.23
N LEU A 95 0.87 -13.85 8.66
CA LEU A 95 1.61 -13.00 9.58
C LEU A 95 1.55 -13.58 11.00
N GLU A 96 2.71 -13.62 11.65
CA GLU A 96 2.83 -13.98 13.06
C GLU A 96 2.55 -12.77 13.97
N GLY A 97 2.17 -13.02 15.22
CA GLY A 97 1.95 -11.95 16.21
C GLY A 97 0.67 -11.13 16.05
N VAL A 98 -0.18 -11.47 15.06
CA VAL A 98 -1.49 -10.83 14.83
C VAL A 98 -2.64 -11.82 15.09
N PRO A 99 -3.79 -11.37 15.62
CA PRO A 99 -4.91 -12.26 15.94
C PRO A 99 -5.71 -12.71 14.70
N LEU A 100 -5.57 -11.99 13.58
CA LEU A 100 -6.27 -12.28 12.33
C LEU A 100 -5.42 -13.14 11.38
N LYS A 101 -6.08 -13.86 10.48
CA LYS A 101 -5.42 -14.55 9.36
C LYS A 101 -5.11 -13.54 8.26
N LEU A 102 -3.95 -12.90 8.38
CA LEU A 102 -3.47 -11.93 7.41
C LEU A 102 -2.27 -12.52 6.67
N ALA A 103 -2.21 -12.31 5.36
CA ALA A 103 -1.04 -12.55 4.55
C ALA A 103 -0.21 -11.27 4.40
N MET A 104 1.08 -11.40 4.13
CA MET A 104 1.98 -10.31 3.83
C MET A 104 2.51 -10.44 2.40
N ALA A 105 2.39 -9.35 1.64
CA ALA A 105 2.99 -9.21 0.33
C ALA A 105 3.97 -8.02 0.30
N GLU A 106 4.92 -8.10 -0.62
CA GLU A 106 5.92 -7.06 -0.87
C GLU A 106 5.78 -6.53 -2.29
N ILE A 107 6.01 -5.23 -2.48
CA ILE A 107 6.08 -4.55 -3.77
C ILE A 107 7.52 -4.09 -3.97
N ALA A 108 8.19 -4.67 -4.94
CA ALA A 108 9.44 -4.12 -5.48
C ALA A 108 9.08 -2.95 -6.42
N ILE A 109 9.55 -1.75 -6.10
CA ILE A 109 9.20 -0.52 -6.83
C ILE A 109 9.97 -0.48 -8.15
N ASP A 110 9.24 -0.30 -9.24
CA ASP A 110 9.80 -0.06 -10.57
C ASP A 110 9.87 1.44 -10.87
N SER A 111 8.84 2.19 -10.47
CA SER A 111 8.80 3.64 -10.65
C SER A 111 7.81 4.34 -9.72
N VAL A 112 8.11 5.59 -9.42
CA VAL A 112 7.27 6.52 -8.67
C VAL A 112 7.02 7.74 -9.56
N ARG A 113 5.74 8.03 -9.79
CA ARG A 113 5.28 9.17 -10.59
C ARG A 113 4.38 10.07 -9.76
N ASP A 114 4.61 11.37 -9.83
CA ASP A 114 3.61 12.35 -9.45
C ASP A 114 2.53 12.37 -10.55
N VAL A 115 1.32 11.97 -10.19
CA VAL A 115 0.16 11.87 -11.09
C VAL A 115 -0.87 12.98 -10.84
N MET A 116 -0.48 14.02 -10.09
CA MET A 116 -1.32 15.18 -9.87
C MET A 116 -1.47 16.00 -11.15
N PHE A 117 -2.69 16.46 -11.42
CA PHE A 117 -2.98 17.30 -12.57
C PHE A 117 -2.38 18.70 -12.42
N TYR A 118 -2.10 19.32 -13.56
CA TYR A 118 -1.42 20.61 -13.63
C TYR A 118 -2.14 21.72 -12.85
N GLY A 119 -1.36 22.59 -12.21
CA GLY A 119 -1.83 23.81 -11.57
C GLY A 119 -2.51 23.59 -10.21
N SER A 120 -2.37 22.39 -9.62
CA SER A 120 -3.01 22.03 -8.37
C SER A 120 -2.08 21.32 -7.40
N ARG A 121 -2.46 21.31 -6.13
CA ARG A 121 -1.79 20.58 -5.05
C ARG A 121 -2.84 20.01 -4.11
N ILE A 122 -2.48 18.98 -3.37
CA ILE A 122 -3.27 18.50 -2.25
C ILE A 122 -3.14 19.50 -1.11
N SER A 123 -4.26 20.15 -0.76
CA SER A 123 -4.33 21.13 0.33
C SER A 123 -4.65 20.48 1.68
N VAL A 124 -5.44 19.41 1.66
CA VAL A 124 -5.83 18.60 2.82
C VAL A 124 -5.78 17.14 2.39
N GLU A 125 -5.06 16.32 3.15
CA GLU A 125 -4.97 14.89 2.87
C GLU A 125 -6.21 14.13 3.39
N PRO A 126 -6.56 12.98 2.78
CA PRO A 126 -7.64 12.14 3.28
C PRO A 126 -7.44 11.73 4.74
N GLN A 127 -8.50 11.85 5.52
CA GLN A 127 -8.59 11.31 6.87
C GLN A 127 -9.71 10.28 6.92
N TYR A 128 -9.53 9.23 7.71
CA TYR A 128 -10.57 8.22 7.97
C TYR A 128 -10.67 8.00 9.47
N GLU A 129 -11.84 7.54 9.90
CA GLU A 129 -12.12 7.19 11.29
C GLU A 129 -12.57 5.74 11.40
N LYS A 130 -12.20 5.09 12.52
CA LYS A 130 -12.71 3.76 12.85
C LYS A 130 -14.15 3.92 13.36
N THR A 131 -15.10 3.28 12.69
CA THR A 131 -16.54 3.39 12.98
C THR A 131 -17.05 2.35 13.99
N TYR A 132 -16.21 1.35 14.33
CA TYR A 132 -16.54 0.28 15.28
C TYR A 132 -15.33 -0.03 16.17
N ASP A 133 -15.58 -0.28 17.46
CA ASP A 133 -14.60 -0.56 18.53
C ASP A 133 -13.20 0.06 18.30
N LYS A 134 -13.11 1.37 18.51
CA LYS A 134 -11.90 2.16 18.22
C LYS A 134 -10.66 1.63 18.95
N ASN A 135 -10.83 1.09 20.17
CA ASN A 135 -9.71 0.57 20.97
C ASN A 135 -9.19 -0.75 20.41
N ALA A 136 -10.09 -1.67 20.06
CA ALA A 136 -9.70 -2.93 19.43
C ALA A 136 -9.09 -2.70 18.04
N ALA A 137 -9.67 -1.79 17.25
CA ALA A 137 -9.14 -1.41 15.94
C ALA A 137 -7.73 -0.85 16.04
N ALA A 138 -7.50 0.14 16.92
CA ALA A 138 -6.17 0.72 17.11
C ALA A 138 -5.14 -0.30 17.62
N LYS A 139 -5.55 -1.20 18.52
CA LYS A 139 -4.68 -2.30 18.98
C LYS A 139 -4.29 -3.22 17.83
N LEU A 140 -5.24 -3.60 16.99
CA LEU A 140 -5.00 -4.45 15.83
C LEU A 140 -4.08 -3.75 14.82
N ASP A 141 -4.34 -2.48 14.50
CA ASP A 141 -3.51 -1.70 13.58
C ASP A 141 -2.05 -1.69 14.04
N ASN A 142 -1.80 -1.42 15.33
CA ASN A 142 -0.44 -1.45 15.89
C ASN A 142 0.20 -2.84 15.77
N GLN A 143 -0.53 -3.91 16.08
CA GLN A 143 -0.01 -5.28 15.95
C GLN A 143 0.38 -5.62 14.51
N VAL A 144 -0.44 -5.23 13.54
CA VAL A 144 -0.17 -5.49 12.12
C VAL A 144 1.02 -4.66 11.64
N MET A 145 1.06 -3.37 11.95
CA MET A 145 2.17 -2.49 11.55
C MET A 145 3.50 -2.95 12.18
N ASP A 146 3.49 -3.38 13.44
CA ASP A 146 4.67 -3.96 14.09
C ASP A 146 5.12 -5.27 13.44
N ALA A 147 4.17 -6.13 13.04
CA ALA A 147 4.47 -7.38 12.35
C ALA A 147 5.10 -7.11 10.97
N LEU A 148 4.56 -6.17 10.20
CA LEU A 148 5.12 -5.76 8.90
C LEU A 148 6.54 -5.22 9.02
N LYS A 149 6.82 -4.46 10.09
CA LYS A 149 8.14 -3.89 10.35
C LYS A 149 9.20 -4.92 10.75
N LYS A 150 8.80 -5.98 11.45
CA LYS A 150 9.72 -7.02 11.98
C LYS A 150 9.99 -8.17 11.02
N ALA A 151 9.10 -8.39 10.05
CA ALA A 151 9.18 -9.48 9.08
C ALA A 151 10.33 -9.33 8.09
#